data_AF-A0A8S2MJD8-F1
#
_entry.id   AF-A0A8S2MJD8-F1
#
_cell.length_a   1.000
_cell.length_b   1.000
_cell.length_c   1.000
_cell.angle_alpha   90.00
_cell.angle_beta   90.00
_cell.angle_gamma   90.00
#
_symmetry.space_group_name_H-M   'P 1'
#
loop_
_entity.id
_entity.type
_entity.pdbx_description
1 polymer ?
#
loop_
_entity_poly.entity_id
_entity_poly.type
_entity_poly.pdbx_seq_one_letter_code
_entity_poly.pdbx_strand_id
1 'polypeptide(L)'
;LKVHYAVSKVAKAQAKTWQGEVGHISGKMLKKLLPLPASKDDESIFAMVCGPPGFMKLISGEKTKDYKQGDLTGLLNDLGFTEKNVFKL
;
A
#
# COMPACT_ATOMS: atom_id res chain seq x y z
N LEU A 1 -5.17 8.69 -15.32
CA LEU A 1 -4.62 8.68 -13.95
C LEU A 1 -5.79 8.66 -12.96
N LYS A 2 -5.83 7.70 -12.03
CA LYS A 2 -6.85 7.61 -10.98
C LYS A 2 -6.17 7.82 -9.63
N VAL A 3 -6.67 8.74 -8.82
CA VAL A 3 -6.08 9.09 -7.52
C VAL A 3 -7.10 8.84 -6.42
N HIS A 4 -6.65 8.17 -5.36
CA HIS A 4 -7.44 7.90 -4.17
C HIS A 4 -6.80 8.58 -2.98
N TYR A 5 -7.58 9.35 -2.22
CA TYR A 5 -7.12 9.99 -1.01
C TYR A 5 -7.67 9.26 0.22
N ALA A 6 -6.81 9.06 1.21
CA ALA A 6 -7.15 8.53 2.51
C ALA A 6 -6.61 9.47 3.59
N VAL A 7 -7.42 9.76 4.61
CA VAL A 7 -7.02 10.60 5.75
C VAL A 7 -7.25 9.88 7.05
N SER A 8 -6.32 9.98 7.99
CA SER A 8 -6.42 9.30 9.29
C SER A 8 -7.62 9.79 10.12
N LYS A 9 -7.97 11.06 9.98
CA LYS A 9 -9.10 11.69 10.65
C LYS A 9 -9.64 12.85 9.81
N VAL A 10 -10.96 13.00 9.79
CA VAL A 10 -11.63 14.15 9.14
C VAL A 10 -12.09 15.11 10.24
N ALA A 11 -11.92 16.41 10.02
CA ALA A 11 -12.47 17.42 10.93
C ALA A 11 -14.00 17.35 10.91
N LYS A 12 -14.65 17.54 12.07
CA LYS A 12 -16.10 17.41 12.21
C LYS A 12 -16.89 18.26 11.20
N ALA A 13 -16.39 19.46 10.89
CA ALA A 13 -16.99 20.38 9.92
C ALA A 13 -16.97 19.85 8.47
N GLN A 14 -16.04 18.94 8.15
CA GLN A 14 -15.81 18.40 6.80
C GLN A 14 -16.30 16.94 6.66
N ALA A 15 -16.85 16.35 7.73
CA ALA A 15 -17.26 14.95 7.75
C ALA A 15 -18.32 14.61 6.69
N LYS A 16 -19.15 15.58 6.29
CA LYS A 16 -20.19 15.41 5.28
C LYS A 16 -19.70 15.58 3.84
N THR A 17 -18.54 16.21 3.63
CA THR A 17 -18.02 16.55 2.30
C THR A 17 -16.84 15.69 1.88
N TRP A 18 -16.16 15.03 2.83
CA TRP A 18 -15.09 14.09 2.52
C TRP A 18 -15.64 12.80 1.91
N GLN A 19 -15.21 12.49 0.69
CA GLN A 19 -15.63 11.29 -0.05
C GLN A 19 -14.53 10.22 -0.13
N GLY A 20 -13.33 10.53 0.37
CA GLY A 20 -12.20 9.60 0.39
C GLY A 20 -12.30 8.60 1.54
N GLU A 21 -11.30 7.73 1.63
CA GLU A 21 -11.22 6.78 2.74
C GLU A 21 -10.82 7.50 4.03
N VAL A 22 -11.30 6.97 5.17
CA VAL A 22 -10.98 7.52 6.50
C VAL A 22 -10.39 6.42 7.38
N GLY A 23 -9.31 6.76 8.07
CA GLY A 23 -8.54 5.86 8.91
C GLY A 23 -7.17 5.53 8.32
N HIS A 24 -6.51 4.54 8.92
CA HIS A 24 -5.22 4.04 8.44
C HIS A 24 -5.42 3.03 7.31
N ILE A 25 -4.41 2.88 6.45
CA ILE A 25 -4.42 1.90 5.37
C ILE A 25 -4.64 0.49 5.92
N SER A 26 -5.51 -0.28 5.28
CA SER A 26 -5.84 -1.65 5.64
C SER A 26 -5.91 -2.54 4.39
N GLY A 27 -5.79 -3.86 4.57
CA GLY A 27 -5.89 -4.81 3.46
C GLY A 27 -7.22 -4.71 2.70
N LYS A 28 -8.33 -4.44 3.42
CA LYS A 28 -9.65 -4.20 2.80
C LYS A 28 -9.64 -2.96 1.90
N MET A 29 -9.00 -1.88 2.35
CA MET A 29 -8.87 -0.65 1.57
C MET A 29 -8.04 -0.90 0.32
N LEU A 30 -6.87 -1.53 0.45
CA LEU A 30 -6.01 -1.84 -0.69
C LEU A 30 -6.69 -2.77 -1.70
N LYS A 31 -7.36 -3.83 -1.25
CA LYS A 31 -8.12 -4.74 -2.11
C LYS A 31 -9.24 -4.05 -2.89
N LYS A 32 -9.84 -3.01 -2.32
CA LYS A 32 -10.89 -2.20 -2.97
C LYS A 32 -10.30 -1.23 -4.01
N LEU A 33 -9.13 -0.67 -3.73
CA LEU A 33 -8.57 0.46 -4.48
C LEU A 33 -7.53 0.07 -5.54
N LEU A 34 -6.80 -1.01 -5.32
CA LEU A 34 -5.71 -1.44 -6.19
C LEU A 34 -6.14 -2.59 -7.10
N PRO A 35 -5.63 -2.65 -8.33
CA PRO A 35 -5.61 -3.90 -9.08
C PRO A 35 -4.69 -4.89 -8.34
N LEU A 36 -5.13 -6.14 -8.22
CA LEU A 36 -4.36 -7.21 -7.60
C LEU A 36 -3.74 -8.10 -8.68
N PRO A 37 -2.54 -8.65 -8.46
CA PRO A 37 -1.94 -9.62 -9.38
C PRO A 37 -2.88 -10.80 -9.61
N ALA A 38 -3.03 -11.23 -10.87
CA ALA A 38 -3.86 -12.38 -11.19
C ALA A 38 -3.23 -13.71 -10.73
N SER A 39 -1.90 -13.75 -10.62
CA SER A 39 -1.12 -14.88 -10.13
C SER A 39 0.23 -14.39 -9.59
N LYS A 40 1.02 -15.28 -8.97
CA LYS A 40 2.36 -14.94 -8.45
C LYS A 40 3.37 -14.59 -9.53
N ASP A 41 3.15 -15.03 -10.76
CA ASP A 41 4.02 -14.79 -11.91
C ASP A 41 3.54 -13.60 -12.77
N ASP A 42 2.48 -12.91 -12.34
CA ASP A 42 1.95 -11.75 -13.05
C ASP A 42 2.82 -10.49 -12.80
N GLU A 43 3.62 -10.13 -13.80
CA GLU A 43 4.50 -8.96 -13.77
C GLU A 43 3.85 -7.70 -14.37
N SER A 44 2.56 -7.74 -14.76
CA SER A 44 1.85 -6.59 -15.33
C SER A 44 1.53 -5.49 -14.32
N ILE A 45 1.65 -5.80 -13.03
CA ILE A 45 1.38 -4.87 -11.92
C ILE A 45 2.69 -4.55 -11.19
N PHE A 46 2.93 -3.25 -10.99
CA PHE A 46 4.07 -2.75 -10.25
C PHE A 46 3.64 -1.68 -9.24
N ALA A 47 4.05 -1.84 -7.98
CA ALA A 47 3.72 -0.98 -6.86
C ALA A 47 4.98 -0.34 -6.29
N MET A 48 4.98 0.99 -6.23
CA MET A 48 6.03 1.75 -5.58
C MET A 48 5.54 2.25 -4.22
N VAL A 49 6.31 2.01 -3.16
CA VAL A 49 5.92 2.32 -1.77
C VAL A 49 6.95 3.24 -1.14
N CYS A 50 6.48 4.35 -0.55
CA CYS A 50 7.28 5.29 0.22
C CYS A 50 6.49 5.74 1.46
N GLY A 51 7.19 5.93 2.57
CA GLY A 51 6.59 6.47 3.78
C GLY A 51 7.47 6.27 5.00
N PRO A 52 6.98 6.65 6.19
CA PRO A 52 7.69 6.44 7.45
C PRO A 52 7.86 4.93 7.75
N PRO A 53 8.84 4.54 8.60
CA PRO A 53 9.16 3.12 8.85
C PRO A 53 7.96 2.26 9.25
N GLY A 54 7.10 2.76 10.15
CA GLY A 54 5.89 2.05 10.57
C GLY A 54 4.90 1.81 9.43
N PHE A 55 4.81 2.74 8.47
CA PHE A 55 4.01 2.56 7.25
C PHE A 55 4.65 1.53 6.32
N MET A 56 5.96 1.64 6.08
CA MET A 56 6.69 0.68 5.25
C MET A 56 6.51 -0.75 5.76
N LYS A 57 6.72 -0.97 7.06
CA LYS A 57 6.53 -2.28 7.71
C LYS A 57 5.11 -2.83 7.55
N LEU A 58 4.08 -1.98 7.61
CA LEU A 58 2.69 -2.39 7.44
C LEU A 58 2.38 -2.80 5.99
N ILE A 59 2.92 -2.07 5.01
CA ILE A 59 2.53 -2.23 3.60
C ILE A 59 3.39 -3.25 2.85
N SER A 60 4.71 -3.15 2.97
CA SER A 60 5.67 -3.92 2.14
C SER A 60 6.85 -4.50 2.91
N GLY A 61 7.01 -4.17 4.20
CA GLY A 61 8.25 -4.40 4.93
C GLY A 61 9.28 -3.30 4.71
N GLU A 62 10.34 -3.33 5.51
CA GLU A 62 11.42 -2.35 5.40
C GLU A 62 12.46 -2.77 4.34
N LYS A 63 13.28 -1.81 3.91
CA LYS A 63 14.53 -2.13 3.23
C LYS A 63 15.51 -2.76 4.22
N THR A 64 16.45 -3.52 3.67
CA THR A 64 17.62 -3.97 4.43
C THR A 64 18.51 -2.79 4.85
N LYS A 65 19.40 -3.01 5.83
CA LYS A 65 20.31 -1.97 6.36
C LYS A 65 21.29 -1.43 5.30
N ASP A 66 21.58 -2.22 4.27
CA ASP A 66 22.40 -1.87 3.11
C ASP A 66 21.57 -1.32 1.94
N TYR A 67 20.34 -0.85 2.21
CA TYR A 67 19.42 -0.20 1.26
C TYR A 67 18.93 -1.09 0.11
N LYS A 68 19.14 -2.40 0.16
CA LYS A 68 18.50 -3.34 -0.79
C LYS A 68 17.02 -3.51 -0.46
N GLN A 69 16.24 -3.92 -1.45
CA GLN A 69 14.79 -4.07 -1.37
C GLN A 69 14.33 -4.96 -0.20
N GLY A 70 15.08 -6.01 0.14
CA GLY A 70 14.71 -6.95 1.20
C GLY A 70 13.41 -7.71 0.91
N ASP A 71 12.97 -8.50 1.87
CA ASP A 71 11.80 -9.37 1.71
C ASP A 71 10.50 -8.56 1.63
N LEU A 72 9.55 -9.01 0.82
CA LEU A 72 8.20 -8.45 0.81
C LEU A 72 7.40 -9.03 1.98
N THR A 73 6.91 -8.15 2.85
CA THR A 73 6.03 -8.53 3.97
C THR A 73 4.83 -7.59 4.05
N GLY A 74 3.92 -7.81 5.01
CA GLY A 74 2.79 -6.91 5.25
C GLY A 74 1.67 -7.06 4.22
N LEU A 75 0.85 -6.01 4.09
CA LEU A 75 -0.44 -6.09 3.41
C LEU A 75 -0.32 -6.42 1.91
N LEU A 76 0.72 -5.98 1.21
CA LEU A 76 0.89 -6.33 -0.20
C LEU A 76 1.22 -7.82 -0.38
N ASN A 77 2.05 -8.39 0.50
CA ASN A 77 2.32 -9.84 0.49
C ASN A 77 1.01 -10.63 0.73
N ASP A 78 0.22 -10.22 1.72
CA ASP A 78 -1.06 -10.86 2.06
C ASP A 78 -2.08 -10.80 0.90
N LEU A 79 -1.95 -9.81 0.02
CA LEU A 79 -2.79 -9.61 -1.16
C LEU A 79 -2.26 -10.30 -2.43
N GLY A 80 -1.17 -11.07 -2.32
CA GLY A 80 -0.63 -11.88 -3.41
C GLY A 80 0.40 -11.18 -4.29
N PHE A 81 0.89 -9.99 -3.89
CA PHE A 81 2.06 -9.39 -4.53
C PHE A 81 3.32 -10.18 -4.18
N THR A 82 4.31 -10.11 -5.07
CA THR A 82 5.65 -10.66 -4.87
C THR A 82 6.71 -9.56 -4.91
N GLU A 83 7.95 -9.90 -4.55
CA GLU A 83 9.10 -8.98 -4.61
C GLU A 83 9.32 -8.41 -6.02
N LYS A 84 8.90 -9.13 -7.07
CA LYS A 84 8.98 -8.65 -8.45
C LYS A 84 8.03 -7.49 -8.73
N ASN A 85 6.91 -7.43 -8.01
CA ASN A 85 5.89 -6.42 -8.20
C ASN A 85 6.13 -5.16 -7.36
N VAL A 86 7.00 -5.20 -6.35
CA VAL A 86 7.07 -4.13 -5.34
C VAL A 86 8.44 -3.49 -5.28
N PHE A 87 8.47 -2.16 -5.34
CA PHE A 87 9.68 -1.37 -5.15
C PHE A 87 9.51 -0.37 -4.00
N LYS A 88 10.35 -0.53 -2.98
CA LYS A 88 10.45 0.38 -1.84
C LYS A 88 11.37 1.54 -2.26
N LEU A 89 10.86 2.77 -2.14
CA LEU A 89 11.59 4.01 -2.41
C LEU A 89 12.60 4.34 -1.30
#